data_AF-A0A7W1DZE2-F1
#
_entry.id   AF-A0A7W1DZE2-F1
#
_cell.length_a   1.000
_cell.length_b   1.000
_cell.length_c   1.000
_cell.angle_alpha   90.00
_cell.angle_beta   90.00
_cell.angle_gamma   90.00
#
_symmetry.space_group_name_H-M   'P 1'
#
loop_
_entity.id
_entity.type
_entity.pdbx_description
1 polymer ?
#
loop_
_entity_poly.entity_id
_entity_poly.type
_entity_poly.pdbx_seq_one_letter_code
_entity_poly.pdbx_strand_id
1 'polypeptide(L)'
;MLRRILPIAVGALLVGNAGALAAMPSGERHLAEVIPPGNRVVVSRTLDGARVLVVSSRRDLRLLVAYKQRDRWHSVRVDPAPAGSSAAWAATTGSGPVPAFSAVYGRAPGEKVVVRWADGKATPTVPVKGAYLAVRRGRIKPEGVDLNPAPAP
;
A
#
# COMPACT_ATOMS: atom_id res chain seq x y z
N MET A 1 -12.25 -40.40 9.99
CA MET A 1 -11.00 -39.73 10.43
C MET A 1 -10.99 -38.32 9.84
N LEU A 2 -11.46 -37.32 10.59
CA LEU A 2 -11.61 -35.95 10.13
C LEU A 2 -10.32 -35.16 10.45
N ARG A 3 -9.49 -34.91 9.43
CA ARG A 3 -8.28 -34.09 9.57
C ARG A 3 -8.70 -32.63 9.85
N ARG A 4 -8.62 -32.22 11.13
CA ARG A 4 -8.67 -30.80 11.53
C ARG A 4 -7.45 -30.09 10.95
N ILE A 5 -7.63 -29.34 9.87
CA ILE A 5 -6.62 -28.42 9.33
C ILE A 5 -6.67 -27.17 10.22
N LEU A 6 -5.66 -27.02 11.07
CA LEU A 6 -5.43 -25.82 11.87
C LEU A 6 -5.13 -24.64 10.92
N PRO A 7 -5.88 -23.52 10.94
CA PRO A 7 -5.46 -22.34 10.19
C PRO A 7 -4.23 -21.75 10.89
N ILE A 8 -3.08 -21.80 10.21
CA ILE A 8 -1.85 -21.14 10.64
C ILE A 8 -2.10 -19.63 10.53
N ALA A 9 -2.39 -18.99 11.66
CA ALA A 9 -2.43 -17.54 11.77
C ALA A 9 -0.99 -17.02 11.61
N VAL A 10 -0.57 -16.74 10.38
CA VAL A 10 0.71 -16.10 10.10
C VAL A 10 0.61 -14.65 10.58
N GLY A 11 1.17 -14.38 11.76
CA GLY A 11 1.29 -13.02 12.30
C GLY A 11 2.18 -12.17 11.40
N ALA A 12 1.58 -11.32 10.56
CA ALA A 12 2.34 -10.35 9.78
C ALA A 12 2.92 -9.28 10.74
N LEU A 13 4.24 -9.24 10.86
CA LEU A 13 4.95 -8.18 11.59
C LEU A 13 4.79 -6.86 10.83
N LEU A 14 3.89 -6.00 11.31
CA LEU A 14 3.67 -4.66 10.78
C LEU A 14 4.71 -3.70 11.37
N VAL A 15 5.81 -3.50 10.64
CA VAL A 15 6.79 -2.46 10.98
C VAL A 15 6.28 -1.12 10.47
N GLY A 16 5.96 -0.21 11.40
CA GLY A 16 5.50 1.14 11.05
C GLY A 16 6.67 2.08 10.80
N ASN A 17 6.86 2.50 9.56
CA ASN A 17 7.74 3.62 9.24
C ASN A 17 6.91 4.91 9.23
N ALA A 18 7.13 5.76 10.23
CA ALA A 18 6.73 7.16 10.15
C ALA A 18 7.71 7.87 9.18
N GLY A 19 7.48 7.71 7.88
CA GLY A 19 8.42 8.13 6.85
C GLY A 19 8.58 9.66 6.79
N ALA A 20 9.83 10.12 6.76
CA ALA A 20 10.16 11.47 6.35
C ALA A 20 9.86 11.61 4.85
N LEU A 21 8.92 12.49 4.49
CA LEU A 21 8.49 12.69 3.11
C LEU A 21 9.60 13.39 2.32
N ALA A 22 10.40 12.63 1.57
CA ALA A 22 11.28 13.20 0.56
C ALA A 22 10.45 13.55 -0.68
N ALA A 23 10.01 14.81 -0.76
CA ALA A 23 9.34 15.34 -1.95
C ALA A 23 10.32 15.36 -3.13
N MET A 24 9.95 14.75 -4.26
CA MET A 24 10.70 14.96 -5.50
C MET A 24 10.09 16.14 -6.26
N PRO A 25 10.87 17.18 -6.60
CA PRO A 25 10.39 18.28 -7.41
C PRO A 25 10.40 17.82 -8.86
N SER A 26 9.33 17.17 -9.31
CA SER A 26 9.13 16.99 -10.74
C SER A 26 7.66 17.24 -11.02
N GLY A 27 7.39 18.32 -11.75
CA GLY A 27 6.08 18.62 -12.31
C GLY A 27 6.04 18.04 -13.71
N GLU A 28 5.64 16.78 -13.82
CA GLU A 28 5.61 16.02 -15.07
C GLU A 28 4.30 16.17 -15.83
N ARG A 29 4.27 15.90 -17.13
CA ARG A 29 3.03 15.97 -17.93
C ARG A 29 2.18 14.73 -17.74
N HIS A 30 2.82 13.59 -17.57
CA HIS A 30 2.17 12.29 -17.50
C HIS A 30 2.48 11.58 -16.19
N LEU A 31 1.50 10.83 -15.66
CA LEU A 31 1.66 10.03 -14.44
C LEU A 31 2.81 9.01 -14.56
N ALA A 32 3.09 8.53 -15.77
CA ALA A 32 4.16 7.57 -15.99
C ALA A 32 5.56 8.16 -15.71
N GLU A 33 5.73 9.46 -15.93
CA GLU A 33 7.01 10.17 -15.81
C GLU A 33 7.41 10.39 -14.34
N VAL A 34 6.45 10.41 -13.41
CA VAL A 34 6.76 10.48 -11.98
C VAL A 34 7.18 9.14 -11.37
N ILE A 35 7.10 8.04 -12.15
CA ILE A 35 7.55 6.72 -11.71
C ILE A 35 9.08 6.69 -11.86
N PRO A 36 9.85 6.36 -10.80
CA PRO A 36 11.30 6.33 -10.89
C PRO A 36 11.80 5.33 -11.95
N PRO A 37 12.90 5.63 -12.67
CA PRO A 37 13.46 4.71 -13.66
C PRO A 37 13.70 3.30 -13.09
N GLY A 38 13.44 2.27 -13.90
CA GLY A 38 13.59 0.86 -13.49
C GLY A 38 12.52 0.36 -12.51
N ASN A 39 11.50 1.17 -12.19
CA ASN A 39 10.34 0.75 -11.41
C ASN A 39 9.14 0.50 -12.32
N ARG A 40 8.23 -0.38 -11.89
CA ARG A 40 6.96 -0.63 -12.59
C ARG A 40 5.81 -0.56 -11.59
N VAL A 41 4.72 0.09 -11.96
CA VAL A 41 3.48 0.08 -11.16
C VAL A 41 2.89 -1.33 -11.19
N VAL A 42 2.63 -1.89 -10.01
CA VAL A 42 2.03 -3.21 -9.85
C VAL A 42 0.54 -3.09 -9.51
N VAL A 43 0.22 -2.21 -8.57
CA VAL A 43 -1.16 -1.92 -8.16
C VAL A 43 -1.28 -0.43 -7.82
N SER A 44 -2.45 0.14 -8.10
CA SER A 44 -2.74 1.55 -7.84
C SER A 44 -4.13 1.73 -7.27
N ARG A 45 -4.30 2.74 -6.40
CA ARG A 45 -5.58 3.22 -5.92
C ARG A 45 -5.67 4.73 -6.06
N THR A 46 -6.87 5.24 -6.28
CA THR A 46 -7.14 6.68 -6.32
C THR A 46 -7.79 7.08 -5.00
N LEU A 47 -7.33 8.18 -4.43
CA LEU A 47 -7.91 8.78 -3.23
C LEU A 47 -7.88 10.30 -3.39
N ASP A 48 -9.05 10.92 -3.43
CA ASP A 48 -9.22 12.39 -3.43
C ASP A 48 -8.33 13.11 -4.46
N GLY A 49 -8.25 12.55 -5.67
CA GLY A 49 -7.44 13.08 -6.78
C GLY A 49 -5.96 12.67 -6.75
N ALA A 50 -5.44 12.19 -5.62
CA ALA A 50 -4.13 11.56 -5.53
C ALA A 50 -4.18 10.08 -5.98
N ARG A 51 -3.05 9.57 -6.44
CA ARG A 51 -2.82 8.19 -6.87
C ARG A 51 -1.80 7.57 -5.93
N VAL A 52 -2.23 6.58 -5.17
CA VAL A 52 -1.35 5.76 -4.33
C VAL A 52 -0.93 4.54 -5.15
N LEU A 53 0.36 4.43 -5.44
CA LEU A 53 0.93 3.41 -6.31
C LEU A 53 1.85 2.52 -5.49
N VAL A 54 1.73 1.21 -5.69
CA VAL A 54 2.80 0.27 -5.33
C VAL A 54 3.64 0.07 -6.58
N VAL A 55 4.92 0.42 -6.47
CA VAL A 55 5.90 0.19 -7.52
C VAL A 55 6.86 -0.92 -7.09
N SER A 56 7.24 -1.75 -8.05
CA SER A 56 8.21 -2.83 -7.88
C SER A 56 9.50 -2.47 -8.60
N SER A 57 10.64 -2.70 -7.93
CA SER A 57 11.97 -2.66 -8.55
C SER A 57 12.78 -3.85 -8.09
N ARG A 58 13.23 -4.67 -9.04
CA ARG A 58 13.95 -5.93 -8.79
C ARG A 58 13.18 -6.84 -7.81
N ARG A 59 13.44 -6.72 -6.51
CA ARG A 59 12.82 -7.50 -5.42
C ARG A 59 12.01 -6.66 -4.44
N ASP A 60 12.14 -5.33 -4.48
CA ASP A 60 11.53 -4.43 -3.49
C ASP A 60 10.17 -3.92 -3.95
N LEU A 61 9.25 -3.80 -2.98
CA LEU A 61 8.03 -3.03 -3.15
C LEU A 61 8.17 -1.68 -2.45
N ARG A 62 7.76 -0.62 -3.13
CA ARG A 62 7.77 0.75 -2.61
C ARG A 62 6.41 1.38 -2.82
N LEU A 63 6.03 2.26 -1.90
CA LEU A 63 4.83 3.06 -2.03
C LEU A 63 5.21 4.44 -2.60
N LEU A 64 4.47 4.88 -3.61
CA LEU A 64 4.60 6.19 -4.24
C LEU A 64 3.24 6.87 -4.21
N VAL A 65 3.20 8.13 -3.81
CA VAL A 65 1.98 8.95 -3.89
C VAL A 65 2.18 9.95 -5.00
N ALA A 66 1.38 9.86 -6.06
CA ALA A 66 1.38 10.82 -7.15
C ALA A 66 0.15 11.73 -7.06
N TYR A 67 0.33 13.03 -7.24
CA TYR A 67 -0.77 14.02 -7.19
C TYR A 67 -0.61 15.05 -8.29
N LYS A 68 -1.71 15.71 -8.65
CA LYS A 68 -1.69 16.82 -9.61
C LYS A 68 -1.64 18.16 -8.89
N GLN A 69 -0.80 19.06 -9.39
CA GLN A 69 -0.78 20.46 -9.01
C GLN A 69 -0.53 21.29 -10.27
N ARG A 70 -1.41 22.25 -10.57
CA ARG A 70 -1.32 23.11 -11.78
C ARG A 70 -1.10 22.30 -13.07
N ASP A 71 -1.91 21.25 -13.25
CA ASP A 71 -1.85 20.30 -14.39
C ASP A 71 -0.56 19.50 -14.56
N ARG A 72 0.33 19.53 -13.56
CA ARG A 72 1.57 18.75 -13.53
C ARG A 72 1.47 17.67 -12.47
N TRP A 73 2.00 16.49 -12.78
CA TRP A 73 2.10 15.37 -11.84
C TRP A 73 3.34 15.51 -10.98
N HIS A 74 3.19 15.32 -9.69
CA HIS A 74 4.25 15.27 -8.70
C HIS A 74 4.21 13.94 -7.97
N SER A 75 5.31 13.56 -7.32
CA SER A 75 5.30 12.37 -6.47
C SER A 75 6.07 12.53 -5.16
N VAL A 76 5.57 11.81 -4.15
CA VAL A 76 6.24 11.62 -2.86
C VAL A 76 6.56 10.14 -2.71
N ARG A 77 7.82 9.86 -2.42
CA ARG A 77 8.28 8.50 -2.12
C ARG A 77 8.07 8.23 -0.63
N VAL A 78 7.63 7.03 -0.36
CA VAL A 78 7.56 6.48 0.99
C VAL A 78 8.63 5.41 1.11
N ASP A 79 9.22 5.29 2.30
CA ASP A 79 10.24 4.31 2.57
C ASP A 79 9.78 2.90 2.18
N PRO A 80 10.70 2.07 1.64
CA PRO A 80 10.38 0.71 1.24
C PRO A 80 9.87 -0.10 2.45
N ALA A 81 9.11 -1.15 2.16
CA ALA A 81 8.88 -2.20 3.14
C ALA A 81 10.24 -2.79 3.58
N PRO A 82 10.45 -3.14 4.85
CA PRO A 82 11.64 -3.88 5.24
C PRO A 82 11.77 -5.17 4.41
N ALA A 83 13.00 -5.55 4.10
CA ALA A 83 13.26 -6.74 3.31
C ALA A 83 12.66 -7.99 3.98
N GLY A 84 11.93 -8.79 3.22
CA GLY A 84 11.27 -10.00 3.74
C GLY A 84 9.93 -9.77 4.45
N SER A 85 9.49 -8.52 4.65
CA SER A 85 8.15 -8.25 5.20
C SER A 85 7.05 -8.62 4.20
N SER A 86 6.06 -9.37 4.67
CA SER A 86 4.85 -9.69 3.89
C SER A 86 3.92 -8.49 3.73
N ALA A 87 3.99 -7.53 4.65
CA ALA A 87 3.20 -6.31 4.70
C ALA A 87 4.05 -5.12 5.20
N ALA A 88 3.74 -3.93 4.70
CA ALA A 88 4.20 -2.65 5.22
C ALA A 88 3.03 -1.67 5.29
N TRP A 89 3.18 -0.67 6.17
CA TRP A 89 2.20 0.37 6.38
C TRP A 89 2.86 1.74 6.30
N ALA A 90 2.15 2.66 5.67
CA ALA A 90 2.49 4.07 5.66
C ALA A 90 1.23 4.91 5.86
N ALA A 91 1.41 6.08 6.46
CA ALA A 91 0.34 7.06 6.57
C ALA A 91 0.88 8.47 6.37
N THR A 92 0.01 9.35 5.89
CA THR A 92 0.27 10.79 5.79
C THR A 92 -0.77 11.55 6.59
N THR A 93 -0.34 12.65 7.20
CA THR A 93 -1.24 13.62 7.86
C THR A 93 -2.06 14.42 6.86
N GLY A 94 -1.70 14.36 5.58
CA GLY A 94 -2.24 15.24 4.54
C GLY A 94 -1.58 16.62 4.58
N SER A 95 -1.35 17.19 3.40
CA SER A 95 -0.95 18.60 3.24
C SER A 95 -1.17 19.01 1.78
N GLY A 96 -1.83 20.15 1.57
CA GLY A 96 -2.17 20.66 0.24
C GLY A 96 -2.83 19.59 -0.66
N PRO A 97 -2.24 19.24 -1.82
CA PRO A 97 -2.82 18.29 -2.77
C PRO A 97 -2.67 16.81 -2.37
N VAL A 98 -1.98 16.50 -1.27
CA VAL A 98 -1.86 15.14 -0.74
C VAL A 98 -2.89 14.95 0.38
N PRO A 99 -3.91 14.08 0.22
CA PRO A 99 -4.91 13.85 1.26
C PRO A 99 -4.32 13.11 2.46
N ALA A 100 -4.94 13.25 3.63
CA ALA A 100 -4.63 12.40 4.78
C ALA A 100 -5.09 10.96 4.49
N PHE A 101 -4.18 9.99 4.61
CA PHE A 101 -4.50 8.59 4.32
C PHE A 101 -3.58 7.62 5.03
N SER A 102 -4.01 6.36 5.07
CA SER A 102 -3.25 5.20 5.50
C SER A 102 -3.27 4.15 4.41
N ALA A 103 -2.10 3.58 4.11
CA ALA A 103 -1.94 2.58 3.08
C ALA A 103 -1.19 1.37 3.65
N VAL A 104 -1.75 0.19 3.43
CA VAL A 104 -1.09 -1.08 3.71
C VAL A 104 -0.85 -1.78 2.38
N TYR A 105 0.39 -2.19 2.16
CA TYR A 105 0.81 -2.81 0.91
C TYR A 105 1.80 -3.92 1.20
N GLY A 106 1.95 -4.86 0.27
CA GLY A 106 2.83 -6.00 0.45
C GLY A 106 2.69 -7.02 -0.64
N ARG A 107 3.26 -8.21 -0.39
CA ARG A 107 3.13 -9.37 -1.27
C ARG A 107 2.16 -10.36 -0.66
N ALA A 108 1.33 -10.98 -1.49
CA ALA A 108 0.41 -12.01 -1.07
C ALA A 108 0.34 -13.11 -2.16
N PRO A 109 0.46 -14.40 -1.78
CA PRO A 109 0.25 -15.51 -2.69
C PRO A 109 -1.23 -15.86 -2.89
N GLY A 110 -2.10 -15.41 -1.97
CA GLY A 110 -3.53 -15.71 -1.97
C GLY A 110 -4.35 -14.84 -2.93
N GLU A 111 -5.62 -15.22 -3.09
CA GLU A 111 -6.57 -14.52 -3.96
C GLU A 111 -7.17 -13.27 -3.32
N LYS A 112 -7.09 -13.18 -1.99
CA LYS A 112 -7.70 -12.11 -1.20
C LYS A 112 -6.80 -11.77 -0.04
N VAL A 113 -6.76 -10.48 0.30
CA VAL A 113 -6.12 -9.95 1.50
C VAL A 113 -7.14 -9.09 2.23
N VAL A 114 -7.21 -9.22 3.55
CA VAL A 114 -8.07 -8.38 4.39
C VAL A 114 -7.21 -7.59 5.36
N VAL A 115 -7.27 -6.26 5.25
CA VAL A 115 -6.60 -5.36 6.19
C VAL A 115 -7.61 -4.92 7.24
N ARG A 116 -7.34 -5.24 8.51
CA ARG A 116 -8.10 -4.78 9.67
C ARG A 116 -7.47 -3.51 10.21
N TRP A 117 -8.29 -2.52 10.50
CA TRP A 117 -7.86 -1.20 10.93
C TRP A 117 -8.28 -0.93 12.37
N ALA A 118 -7.56 -0.02 13.04
CA ALA A 118 -7.76 0.34 14.45
C ALA A 118 -9.14 0.95 14.79
N ASP A 119 -9.98 1.23 13.80
CA ASP A 119 -11.35 1.69 14.00
C ASP A 119 -12.40 0.58 13.77
N GLY A 120 -11.96 -0.68 13.82
CA GLY A 120 -12.80 -1.86 13.72
C GLY A 120 -13.28 -2.21 12.31
N LYS A 121 -12.99 -1.40 11.28
CA LYS A 121 -13.36 -1.77 9.91
C LYS A 121 -12.30 -2.64 9.25
N ALA A 122 -12.74 -3.41 8.26
CA ALA A 122 -11.89 -4.23 7.42
C ALA A 122 -11.96 -3.77 5.95
N THR A 123 -10.82 -3.78 5.26
CA THR A 123 -10.74 -3.51 3.82
C THR A 123 -10.28 -4.76 3.08
N PRO A 124 -11.17 -5.44 2.35
CA PRO A 124 -10.76 -6.50 1.45
C PRO A 124 -10.07 -5.91 0.23
N THR A 125 -9.00 -6.56 -0.23
CA THR A 125 -8.33 -6.25 -1.49
C THR A 125 -7.90 -7.53 -2.18
N VAL A 126 -7.91 -7.51 -3.51
CA VAL A 126 -7.44 -8.60 -4.35
C VAL A 126 -5.99 -8.30 -4.75
N PRO A 127 -5.04 -9.22 -4.51
CA PRO A 127 -3.68 -9.06 -5.01
C PRO A 127 -3.64 -9.03 -6.54
N VAL A 128 -2.85 -8.12 -7.10
CA VAL A 128 -2.58 -7.99 -8.52
C VAL A 128 -1.12 -8.34 -8.74
N LYS A 129 -0.84 -9.36 -9.57
CA LYS A 129 0.52 -9.84 -9.84
C LYS A 129 1.31 -10.14 -8.55
N GLY A 130 0.63 -10.71 -7.55
CA GLY A 130 1.21 -11.09 -6.25
C GLY A 130 1.49 -9.93 -5.29
N ALA A 131 1.05 -8.70 -5.60
CA ALA A 131 1.13 -7.56 -4.69
C ALA A 131 -0.26 -7.01 -4.37
N TYR A 132 -0.45 -6.44 -3.19
CA TYR A 132 -1.72 -5.84 -2.79
C TYR A 132 -1.53 -4.43 -2.26
N LEU A 133 -2.63 -3.67 -2.28
CA LEU A 133 -2.70 -2.32 -1.76
C LEU A 133 -4.10 -2.04 -1.21
N ALA A 134 -4.19 -1.86 0.10
CA ALA A 134 -5.35 -1.31 0.77
C ALA A 134 -5.06 0.15 1.13
N VAL A 135 -5.96 1.06 0.77
CA VAL A 135 -5.85 2.49 1.08
C VAL A 135 -7.11 2.93 1.80
N ARG A 136 -6.94 3.77 2.81
CA ARG A 136 -8.02 4.32 3.59
C ARG A 136 -7.80 5.79 3.89
N ARG A 137 -8.86 6.58 3.86
CA ARG A 137 -8.83 7.99 4.25
C ARG A 137 -8.52 8.12 5.74
N GLY A 138 -7.72 9.12 6.09
CA GLY A 138 -7.30 9.41 7.47
C GLY A 138 -6.08 8.62 7.93
N ARG A 139 -5.54 9.03 9.07
CA ARG A 139 -4.39 8.38 9.71
C ARG A 139 -4.87 7.30 10.68
N ILE A 140 -5.10 6.11 10.16
CA ILE A 140 -5.64 4.96 10.88
C ILE A 140 -4.59 3.84 10.81
N LYS A 141 -4.12 3.42 11.97
CA LYS A 141 -3.15 2.33 12.09
C LYS A 141 -3.83 1.00 11.70
N PRO A 142 -3.16 0.09 10.97
CA PRO A 142 -3.63 -1.26 10.80
C PRO A 142 -3.47 -2.05 12.10
N GLU A 143 -4.46 -2.86 12.43
CA GLU A 143 -4.40 -3.84 13.52
C GLU A 143 -3.85 -5.18 13.04
N GLY A 144 -4.12 -5.53 11.78
CA GLY A 144 -3.66 -6.79 11.23
C GLY A 144 -3.90 -6.90 9.74
N VAL A 145 -3.18 -7.84 9.13
CA VAL A 145 -3.34 -8.21 7.72
C VAL A 145 -3.53 -9.71 7.66
N ASP A 146 -4.65 -10.12 7.08
CA ASP A 146 -4.90 -11.51 6.74
C ASP A 146 -4.61 -11.73 5.25
N LEU A 147 -3.60 -12.54 4.95
CA LEU A 147 -3.13 -12.81 3.60
C LEU A 147 -3.81 -14.02 2.95
N ASN A 148 -4.63 -14.74 3.72
CA ASN A 148 -5.39 -15.89 3.24
C ASN A 148 -6.71 -16.02 4.04
N PRO A 149 -7.61 -15.04 3.91
CA PRO A 149 -8.88 -15.06 4.61
C PRO A 149 -9.70 -16.23 4.09
N ALA A 150 -10.38 -16.94 5.00
CA ALA A 150 -11.32 -17.98 4.61
C ALA A 150 -12.36 -17.42 3.62
N PRO A 151 -12.83 -18.22 2.64
CA PRO A 151 -13.95 -17.82 1.80
C PRO A 151 -15.14 -17.46 2.70
N ALA A 152 -15.85 -16.39 2.35
CA ALA A 152 -17.08 -16.05 3.06
C ALA A 152 -18.08 -17.22 2.91
N PRO A 153 -18.80 -17.58 3.98
CA PRO A 153 -19.80 -18.66 3.93
C PRO A 153 -20.95 -18.34 2.96
#